data_AF-A0A969MLW2-F1
#
_entry.id   AF-A0A969MLW2-F1
#
_cell.length_a   1.000
_cell.length_b   1.000
_cell.length_c   1.000
_cell.angle_alpha   90.00
_cell.angle_beta   90.00
_cell.angle_gamma   90.00
#
_symmetry.space_group_name_H-M   'P 1'
#
loop_
_entity.id
_entity.type
_entity.pdbx_description
1 polymer ?
#
loop_
_entity_poly.entity_id
_entity_poly.type
_entity_poly.pdbx_seq_one_letter_code
_entity_poly.pdbx_strand_id
1 'polypeptide(L)'
;MTQDKKELRIQIQFENEDDFYKKYFFSISGLLGNLTDTEREIIAEICALKNKLEVVPISQEEKEELLFTSKFRKKICDSLNISSYNFNNYLKRLVEKKVIIYKEKQYFLAPNLFFPIVNLNQVTFTIDFKRYDKDNTRNQNSSNQ
;
A
#
# COMPACT_ATOMS: atom_id res chain seq x y z
N MET A 1 -34.27 0.09 -5.21
CA MET A 1 -33.85 -0.16 -3.82
C MET A 1 -32.44 0.37 -3.67
N THR A 2 -32.28 1.50 -3.00
CA THR A 2 -30.99 2.16 -2.77
C THR A 2 -30.32 1.43 -1.60
N GLN A 3 -29.21 0.74 -1.85
CA GLN A 3 -28.43 0.14 -0.76
C GLN A 3 -27.89 1.26 0.11
N ASP A 4 -28.30 1.31 1.38
CA ASP A 4 -27.72 2.20 2.39
C ASP A 4 -26.22 1.89 2.51
N LYS A 5 -25.38 2.72 1.87
CA LYS A 5 -23.94 2.71 2.09
C LYS A 5 -23.70 3.20 3.51
N LYS A 6 -23.34 2.28 4.41
CA LYS A 6 -22.79 2.65 5.72
C LYS A 6 -21.35 3.11 5.52
N GLU A 7 -21.14 4.43 5.51
CA GLU A 7 -19.81 5.03 5.55
C GLU A 7 -19.28 5.03 6.99
N LEU A 8 -18.12 4.40 7.22
CA LEU A 8 -17.39 4.54 8.47
C LEU A 8 -16.33 5.65 8.30
N ARG A 9 -16.51 6.78 8.98
CA ARG A 9 -15.50 7.86 8.99
C ARG A 9 -14.66 7.76 10.25
N ILE A 10 -13.38 7.41 10.09
CA ILE A 10 -12.41 7.37 11.18
C ILE A 10 -11.54 8.61 11.07
N GLN A 11 -11.49 9.45 12.11
CA GLN A 11 -10.53 10.55 12.19
C GLN A 11 -9.35 10.10 13.03
N ILE A 12 -8.15 10.13 12.45
CA ILE A 12 -6.90 9.79 13.13
C ILE A 12 -5.97 10.97 12.94
N GLN A 13 -5.35 11.43 14.04
CA GLN A 13 -4.32 12.47 14.00
C GLN A 13 -2.95 11.82 13.77
N PHE A 14 -2.18 12.39 12.85
CA PHE A 14 -0.83 11.96 12.52
C PHE A 14 0.11 13.15 12.62
N GLU A 15 1.34 12.92 13.10
CA GLU A 15 2.33 14.00 13.24
C GLU A 15 2.90 14.44 11.88
N ASN A 16 3.05 13.48 10.95
CA ASN A 16 3.52 13.69 9.58
C ASN A 16 3.16 12.49 8.68
N GLU A 17 3.45 12.60 7.37
CA GLU A 17 3.16 11.53 6.39
C GLU A 17 3.89 10.23 6.69
N ASP A 18 5.12 10.31 7.20
CA ASP A 18 5.94 9.13 7.49
C ASP A 18 5.31 8.33 8.65
N ASP A 19 4.83 9.02 9.70
CA ASP A 19 4.10 8.41 10.82
C ASP A 19 2.78 7.77 10.37
N PHE A 20 2.04 8.42 9.47
CA PHE A 20 0.84 7.82 8.86
C PHE A 20 1.17 6.49 8.19
N TYR A 21 2.12 6.47 7.26
CA TYR A 21 2.41 5.26 6.50
C TYR A 21 2.98 4.15 7.39
N LYS A 22 3.78 4.48 8.41
CA LYS A 22 4.25 3.51 9.41
C LYS A 22 3.09 2.84 10.14
N LYS A 23 2.14 3.62 10.66
CA LYS A 23 0.93 3.09 11.34
C LYS A 23 0.02 2.31 10.40
N TYR A 24 -0.14 2.78 9.17
CA TYR A 24 -0.91 2.10 8.13
C TYR A 24 -0.33 0.71 7.83
N PHE A 25 0.97 0.61 7.51
CA PHE A 25 1.61 -0.68 7.21
C PHE A 25 1.74 -1.58 8.44
N PHE A 26 1.86 -1.02 9.65
CA PHE A 26 1.71 -1.80 10.87
C PHE A 26 0.35 -2.49 10.92
N SER A 27 -0.73 -1.74 10.68
CA SER A 27 -2.12 -2.21 10.78
C SER A 27 -2.47 -3.28 9.74
N ILE A 28 -1.92 -3.20 8.53
CA ILE A 28 -2.21 -4.16 7.45
C ILE A 28 -1.15 -5.27 7.29
N SER A 29 -0.08 -5.26 8.10
CA SER A 29 1.06 -6.18 7.94
C SER A 29 0.68 -7.66 7.94
N GLY A 30 -0.30 -8.06 8.75
CA GLY A 30 -0.81 -9.44 8.79
C GLY A 30 -1.44 -9.89 7.48
N LEU A 31 -2.07 -8.96 6.74
CA LEU A 31 -2.67 -9.24 5.43
C LEU A 31 -1.61 -9.29 4.31
N LEU A 32 -0.46 -8.65 4.52
CA LEU A 32 0.64 -8.56 3.55
C LEU A 32 1.72 -9.63 3.76
N GLY A 33 1.36 -10.78 4.34
CA GLY A 33 2.30 -11.89 4.56
C GLY A 33 3.33 -11.62 5.66
N ASN A 34 2.90 -10.94 6.73
CA ASN A 34 3.70 -10.64 7.93
C ASN A 34 5.01 -9.91 7.59
N LEU A 35 4.89 -8.61 7.33
CA LEU A 35 6.05 -7.74 7.15
C LEU A 35 6.88 -7.64 8.45
N THR A 36 8.21 -7.59 8.33
CA THR A 36 9.09 -7.23 9.46
C THR A 36 9.02 -5.73 9.74
N ASP A 37 9.55 -5.28 10.88
CA ASP A 37 9.64 -3.85 11.20
C ASP A 37 10.35 -3.06 10.10
N THR A 38 11.54 -3.52 9.68
CA THR A 38 12.31 -2.85 8.63
C THR A 38 11.61 -2.88 7.27
N GLU A 39 10.90 -3.97 6.94
CA GLU A 39 10.10 -4.02 5.71
C GLU A 39 8.98 -2.99 5.74
N ARG A 40 8.25 -2.88 6.87
CA ARG A 40 7.21 -1.85 7.06
C ARG A 40 7.78 -0.45 6.90
N GLU A 41 8.92 -0.17 7.52
CA GLU A 41 9.57 1.14 7.44
C GLU A 41 10.01 1.48 6.01
N ILE A 42 10.59 0.52 5.28
CA ILE A 42 10.98 0.70 3.88
C ILE A 42 9.76 1.08 3.03
N ILE A 43 8.66 0.34 3.16
CA ILE A 43 7.47 0.62 2.35
C ILE A 43 6.83 1.95 2.76
N ALA A 44 6.83 2.27 4.05
CA ALA A 44 6.32 3.54 4.54
C ALA A 44 7.09 4.74 3.94
N GLU A 45 8.42 4.66 3.92
CA GLU A 45 9.29 5.67 3.28
C GLU A 45 9.01 5.78 1.76
N ILE A 46 8.84 4.65 1.07
CA ILE A 46 8.47 4.64 -0.36
C ILE A 46 7.13 5.36 -0.58
N CYS A 47 6.11 5.06 0.24
CA CYS A 47 4.80 5.70 0.13
C CYS A 47 4.84 7.18 0.46
N ALA A 48 5.61 7.61 1.46
CA ALA A 48 5.79 9.02 1.77
C ALA A 48 6.47 9.78 0.62
N LEU A 49 7.49 9.18 0.00
CA LEU A 49 8.10 9.75 -1.21
C LEU A 49 7.10 9.82 -2.36
N LYS A 50 6.28 8.80 -2.56
CA LYS A 50 5.22 8.80 -3.59
C LYS A 50 4.21 9.91 -3.35
N ASN A 51 3.76 10.10 -2.10
CA ASN A 51 2.83 11.18 -1.77
C ASN A 51 3.40 12.55 -2.12
N LYS A 52 4.68 12.78 -1.83
CA LYS A 52 5.40 14.01 -2.21
C LYS A 52 5.53 14.19 -3.73
N LEU A 53 5.59 13.10 -4.50
CA LEU A 53 5.59 13.16 -5.96
C LEU A 53 4.20 13.45 -6.53
N GLU A 54 3.11 13.17 -5.82
CA GLU A 54 1.76 13.33 -6.38
C GLU A 54 1.45 14.79 -6.75
N VAL A 55 1.99 15.75 -6.00
CA VAL A 55 1.83 17.20 -6.26
C VAL A 55 2.71 17.72 -7.41
N VAL A 56 3.66 16.92 -7.92
CA VAL A 56 4.54 17.32 -9.01
C VAL A 56 3.82 17.11 -10.35
N PRO A 57 3.79 18.11 -11.25
CA PRO A 57 3.06 18.05 -12.53
C PRO A 57 3.85 17.26 -13.59
N ILE A 58 4.14 15.99 -13.31
CA ILE A 58 4.75 15.02 -14.22
C ILE A 58 3.81 13.81 -14.39
N SER A 59 4.04 13.01 -15.41
CA SER A 59 3.21 11.82 -15.67
C SER A 59 3.32 10.79 -14.54
N GLN A 60 2.29 9.95 -14.38
CA GLN A 60 2.32 8.89 -13.37
C GLN A 60 3.43 7.87 -13.64
N GLU A 61 3.75 7.62 -14.90
CA GLU A 61 4.86 6.75 -15.30
C GLU A 61 6.20 7.32 -14.83
N GLU A 62 6.46 8.60 -15.07
CA GLU A 62 7.67 9.28 -14.57
C GLU A 62 7.74 9.28 -13.04
N LYS A 63 6.62 9.42 -12.34
CA LYS A 63 6.58 9.32 -10.87
C LYS A 63 7.02 7.93 -10.39
N GLU A 64 6.52 6.86 -11.01
CA GLU A 64 6.89 5.48 -10.67
C GLU A 64 8.37 5.20 -10.95
N GLU A 65 8.89 5.68 -12.08
CA GLU A 65 10.32 5.54 -12.41
C GLU A 65 11.21 6.23 -11.39
N LEU A 66 10.83 7.43 -10.95
CA LEU A 66 11.57 8.21 -9.95
C LEU A 66 11.66 7.51 -8.59
N LEU A 67 10.60 6.82 -8.17
CA LEU A 67 10.49 6.19 -6.84
C LEU A 67 11.63 5.22 -6.54
N PHE A 68 12.09 4.51 -7.56
CA PHE A 68 13.09 3.45 -7.41
C PHE A 68 14.43 3.80 -8.07
N THR A 69 14.70 5.08 -8.30
CA THR A 69 16.03 5.56 -8.73
C THR A 69 17.10 5.34 -7.66
N SER A 70 18.37 5.31 -8.07
CA SER A 70 19.52 5.20 -7.15
C SER A 70 19.51 6.29 -6.08
N LYS A 71 19.09 7.51 -6.45
CA LYS A 71 18.97 8.67 -5.53
C LYS A 71 17.96 8.40 -4.42
N PHE A 72 16.76 7.93 -4.74
CA PHE A 72 15.72 7.69 -3.74
C PHE A 72 16.02 6.45 -2.90
N ARG A 73 16.55 5.39 -3.50
CA ARG A 73 17.04 4.23 -2.74
C ARG A 73 18.09 4.63 -1.73
N LYS A 74 19.06 5.48 -2.13
CA LYS A 74 20.07 6.00 -1.22
C LYS A 74 19.42 6.80 -0.07
N LYS A 75 18.45 7.67 -0.37
CA LYS A 75 17.72 8.43 0.65
C LYS A 75 17.04 7.52 1.68
N ILE A 76 16.40 6.44 1.25
CA ILE A 76 15.76 5.47 2.16
C ILE A 76 16.83 4.71 2.97
N CYS A 77 17.92 4.30 2.32
CA CYS A 77 19.04 3.64 3.00
C CYS A 77 19.64 4.52 4.10
N ASP A 78 19.87 5.80 3.80
CA ASP A 78 20.40 6.79 4.72
C ASP A 78 19.40 7.06 5.86
N SER A 79 18.09 7.18 5.58
CA SER A 79 17.03 7.38 6.59
C SER A 79 16.95 6.23 7.59
N LEU A 80 16.99 5.00 7.10
CA LEU A 80 16.82 3.79 7.90
C LEU A 80 18.14 3.21 8.41
N ASN A 81 19.28 3.85 8.12
CA ASN A 81 20.61 3.38 8.45
C ASN A 81 20.86 1.91 8.00
N ILE A 82 20.50 1.60 6.75
CA ILE A 82 20.68 0.27 6.14
C ILE A 82 21.59 0.36 4.92
N SER A 83 22.35 -0.71 4.66
CA SER A 83 23.18 -0.79 3.45
C SER A 83 22.33 -1.02 2.20
N SER A 84 22.81 -0.56 1.04
CA SER A 84 22.17 -0.85 -0.25
C SER A 84 22.02 -2.35 -0.53
N TYR A 85 22.97 -3.16 -0.05
CA TYR A 85 22.87 -4.62 -0.14
C TYR A 85 21.66 -5.16 0.63
N ASN A 86 21.51 -4.74 1.88
CA ASN A 86 20.37 -5.14 2.71
C ASN A 86 19.06 -4.61 2.14
N PHE A 87 19.02 -3.36 1.67
CA PHE A 87 17.86 -2.77 1.01
C PHE A 87 17.40 -3.61 -0.20
N ASN A 88 18.33 -4.06 -1.05
CA ASN A 88 17.98 -4.94 -2.17
C ASN A 88 17.43 -6.30 -1.73
N ASN A 89 17.92 -6.86 -0.61
CA ASN A 89 17.35 -8.08 -0.04
C ASN A 89 15.94 -7.86 0.52
N TYR A 90 15.68 -6.71 1.14
CA TYR A 90 14.33 -6.33 1.54
C TYR A 90 13.42 -6.19 0.33
N LEU A 91 13.83 -5.49 -0.74
CA LEU A 91 13.04 -5.38 -1.97
C LEU A 91 12.65 -6.75 -2.55
N LYS A 92 13.56 -7.72 -2.58
CA LYS A 92 13.25 -9.09 -3.04
C LYS A 92 12.15 -9.74 -2.20
N ARG A 93 12.24 -9.67 -0.87
CA ARG A 93 11.21 -10.19 0.04
C ARG A 93 9.87 -9.46 -0.13
N LEU A 94 9.90 -8.15 -0.35
CA LEU A 94 8.69 -7.37 -0.61
C LEU A 94 8.03 -7.74 -1.94
N VAL A 95 8.82 -8.18 -2.94
CA VAL A 95 8.30 -8.75 -4.19
C VAL A 95 7.64 -10.12 -3.95
N GLU A 96 8.28 -10.99 -3.18
CA GLU A 96 7.70 -12.30 -2.79
C GLU A 96 6.35 -12.13 -2.07
N LYS A 97 6.24 -11.09 -1.23
CA LYS A 97 5.01 -10.72 -0.51
C LYS A 97 4.01 -9.92 -1.34
N LYS A 98 4.30 -9.67 -2.63
CA LYS A 98 3.46 -8.90 -3.57
C LYS A 98 3.15 -7.47 -3.12
N VAL A 99 3.98 -6.90 -2.26
CA VAL A 99 3.88 -5.48 -1.84
C VAL A 99 4.55 -4.57 -2.86
N ILE A 100 5.66 -5.06 -3.43
CA ILE A 100 6.34 -4.46 -4.57
C ILE A 100 6.14 -5.39 -5.77
N ILE A 101 5.97 -4.83 -6.95
CA ILE A 101 5.89 -5.56 -8.22
C ILE A 101 7.20 -5.32 -8.96
N TYR A 102 7.82 -6.39 -9.45
CA TYR A 102 9.00 -6.29 -10.32
C TYR A 102 8.61 -6.74 -11.73
N LYS A 103 8.59 -5.81 -12.68
CA LYS A 103 8.30 -6.06 -14.10
C LYS A 103 9.25 -5.23 -14.96
N GLU A 104 9.64 -5.74 -16.13
CA GLU A 104 10.44 -4.97 -17.10
C GLU A 104 11.73 -4.35 -16.53
N LYS A 105 12.38 -5.05 -15.59
CA LYS A 105 13.58 -4.59 -14.86
C LYS A 105 13.38 -3.37 -13.95
N GLN A 106 12.14 -3.02 -13.65
CA GLN A 106 11.76 -1.93 -12.78
C GLN A 106 10.90 -2.42 -11.60
N TYR A 107 10.97 -1.70 -10.49
CA TYR A 107 10.14 -1.94 -9.32
C TYR A 107 8.97 -0.95 -9.31
N PHE A 108 7.82 -1.41 -8.84
CA PHE A 108 6.60 -0.62 -8.72
C PHE A 108 5.98 -0.92 -7.36
N LEU A 109 5.37 0.09 -6.74
CA LEU A 109 4.52 -0.17 -5.58
C LEU A 109 3.23 -0.87 -6.05
N ALA A 110 2.74 -1.87 -5.30
CA ALA A 110 1.45 -2.45 -5.64
C ALA A 110 0.36 -1.37 -5.54
N PRO A 111 -0.45 -1.15 -6.59
CA PRO A 111 -1.29 0.06 -6.72
C PRO A 111 -2.38 0.15 -5.66
N ASN A 112 -2.82 -0.97 -5.11
CA ASN A 112 -3.81 -1.05 -4.05
C ASN A 112 -3.26 -0.77 -2.64
N LEU A 113 -1.95 -0.57 -2.49
CA LEU A 113 -1.31 -0.33 -1.20
C LEU A 113 -1.02 1.14 -0.94
N PHE A 114 -1.06 1.99 -1.97
CA PHE A 114 -0.87 3.41 -1.80
C PHE A 114 -2.20 4.12 -1.51
N PHE A 115 -2.22 4.89 -0.43
CA PHE A 115 -3.31 5.81 -0.14
C PHE A 115 -2.74 7.24 -0.14
N PRO A 116 -3.15 8.13 -1.05
CA PRO A 116 -2.66 9.49 -1.09
C PRO A 116 -3.21 10.28 0.11
N ILE A 117 -2.33 10.98 0.82
CA ILE A 117 -2.72 11.85 1.93
C ILE A 117 -2.81 13.28 1.39
N VAL A 118 -4.04 13.76 1.27
CA VAL A 118 -4.33 15.16 0.86
C VAL A 118 -4.32 16.09 2.07
N ASN A 119 -4.71 15.59 3.25
CA ASN A 119 -4.73 16.34 4.50
C ASN A 119 -4.35 15.44 5.67
N LEU A 120 -3.22 15.73 6.33
CA LEU A 120 -2.71 14.95 7.46
C LEU A 120 -3.69 14.82 8.63
N ASN A 121 -4.61 15.76 8.78
CA ASN A 121 -5.56 15.79 9.89
C ASN A 121 -6.84 14.98 9.62
N GLN A 122 -7.03 14.48 8.39
CA GLN A 122 -8.24 13.76 8.03
C GLN A 122 -7.96 12.70 6.95
N VAL A 123 -8.00 11.43 7.37
CA VAL A 123 -7.94 10.29 6.46
C VAL A 123 -9.33 9.65 6.42
N THR A 124 -9.96 9.64 5.25
CA THR A 124 -11.28 9.02 5.07
C THR A 124 -11.11 7.63 4.49
N PHE A 125 -11.43 6.60 5.27
CA PHE A 125 -11.56 5.23 4.78
C PHE A 125 -13.00 4.98 4.34
N THR A 126 -13.21 4.46 3.13
CA THR A 126 -14.52 3.98 2.71
C THR A 126 -14.48 2.47 2.61
N ILE A 127 -15.23 1.78 3.48
CA ILE A 127 -15.33 0.32 3.47
C ILE A 127 -16.70 -0.06 2.94
N ASP A 128 -16.75 -0.57 1.71
CA ASP A 128 -17.98 -1.08 1.11
C ASP A 128 -18.17 -2.54 1.54
N PHE A 129 -19.03 -2.77 2.54
CA PHE A 129 -19.45 -4.11 2.93
C PHE A 129 -20.44 -4.67 1.91
N LYS A 130 -19.97 -5.55 1.02
CA LYS A 130 -20.88 -6.43 0.28
C LYS A 130 -21.27 -7.60 1.18
N ARG A 131 -22.55 -7.69 1.55
CA ARG A 131 -23.09 -8.84 2.25
C ARG A 131 -22.96 -10.05 1.32
N TYR A 132 -22.18 -11.04 1.72
CA TYR A 132 -22.09 -12.30 1.01
C TYR A 132 -23.31 -13.14 1.42
N ASP A 133 -24.40 -13.07 0.67
CA ASP A 133 -25.54 -13.95 0.90
C ASP A 133 -25.14 -15.37 0.47
N LYS A 134 -25.08 -16.27 1.45
CA LYS A 134 -24.69 -17.69 1.28
C LYS A 134 -25.76 -18.54 0.59
N ASP A 135 -26.87 -17.96 0.15
CA ASP A 135 -28.07 -18.74 -0.21
C ASP A 135 -28.15 -19.21 -1.68
N ASN A 136 -27.13 -18.96 -2.52
CA ASN A 136 -27.17 -19.38 -3.93
C ASN A 136 -26.49 -20.72 -4.27
N THR A 137 -26.08 -21.54 -3.28
CA THR A 137 -25.50 -22.87 -3.53
C THR A 137 -26.45 -24.06 -3.38
N ARG A 138 -27.77 -23.85 -3.22
CA ARG A 138 -28.73 -24.98 -3.06
C ARG A 138 -29.60 -25.37 -4.26
N ASN A 139 -29.61 -24.64 -5.38
CA ASN A 139 -30.51 -24.96 -6.51
C ASN A 139 -29.80 -25.17 -7.86
N GLN A 140 -28.87 -26.12 -7.96
CA GLN A 140 -28.42 -26.66 -9.26
C GLN A 140 -28.27 -28.19 -9.31
N ASN A 141 -28.91 -28.96 -8.41
CA ASN A 141 -28.95 -30.43 -8.48
C ASN A 141 -30.39 -30.98 -8.46
N SER A 142 -31.28 -30.45 -9.31
CA SER A 142 -32.63 -31.01 -9.49
C SER A 142 -33.06 -30.95 -10.96
N SER A 143 -32.21 -31.48 -11.83
CA SER A 143 -32.58 -31.94 -13.16
C SER A 143 -31.81 -33.23 -13.43
N ASN A 144 -32.34 -34.35 -12.94
CA ASN A 144 -32.20 -35.69 -13.53
C ASN A 144 -32.92 -36.71 -12.64
N GLN A 145 -34.23 -36.84 -12.87
CA GLN A 145 -34.97 -38.10 -12.80
C GLN A 145 -36.26 -37.96 -13.61
#